data_AF-A0A558G750-F1
#
_entry.id   AF-A0A558G750-F1
#
_cell.length_a   1.000
_cell.length_b   1.000
_cell.length_c   1.000
_cell.angle_alpha   90.00
_cell.angle_beta   90.00
_cell.angle_gamma   90.00
#
_symmetry.space_group_name_H-M   'P 1'
#
loop_
_entity.id
_entity.type
_entity.pdbx_description
1 polymer ?
#
loop_
_entity_poly.entity_id
_entity_poly.type
_entity_poly.pdbx_seq_one_letter_code
_entity_poly.pdbx_strand_id
1 'polypeptide(L)'
;MRIPRGELRRSRVVDDAAAVLRTVLDEELTGYVVFEPQDALLLGETTRGVVTFEDGVPVLAYDTEREVGGRDGLEGFAVTGPTRAAVIISVAGLSYLGLGITAPT
;
A
#
# COMPACT_ATOMS: atom_id res chain seq x y z
N MET A 1 7.33 6.24 10.33
CA MET A 1 6.66 6.73 9.11
C MET A 1 5.29 7.38 9.35
N ARG A 2 4.93 8.42 8.57
CA ARG A 2 3.60 9.08 8.56
C ARG A 2 2.83 8.62 7.32
N ILE A 3 1.98 7.59 7.47
CA ILE A 3 1.09 7.15 6.40
C ILE A 3 0.30 8.38 5.89
N PRO A 4 0.13 8.57 4.57
CA PRO A 4 -0.54 9.75 4.03
C PRO A 4 -1.93 9.87 4.64
N ARG A 5 -2.42 11.08 4.85
CA ARG A 5 -3.80 11.24 5.31
C ARG A 5 -4.73 11.02 4.12
N GLY A 6 -5.77 10.24 4.32
CA GLY A 6 -6.78 9.96 3.31
C GLY A 6 -8.07 9.42 3.93
N GLU A 7 -9.04 9.16 3.08
CA GLU A 7 -10.34 8.61 3.46
C GLU A 7 -10.39 7.11 3.17
N LEU A 8 -10.72 6.32 4.19
CA LEU A 8 -10.88 4.87 4.04
C LEU A 8 -12.09 4.59 3.15
N ARG A 9 -11.85 4.09 1.95
CA ARG A 9 -12.90 3.71 1.00
C ARG A 9 -13.39 2.29 1.25
N ARG A 10 -12.46 1.36 1.54
CA ARG A 10 -12.74 -0.08 1.70
C ARG A 10 -11.70 -0.70 2.62
N SER A 11 -12.10 -1.69 3.41
CA SER A 11 -11.18 -2.57 4.15
C SER A 11 -11.75 -3.97 4.19
N ARG A 12 -11.05 -4.96 3.62
CA ARG A 12 -11.46 -6.37 3.64
C ARG A 12 -10.26 -7.32 3.66
N VAL A 13 -10.47 -8.53 4.16
CA VAL A 13 -9.52 -9.64 3.94
C VAL A 13 -9.77 -10.22 2.56
N VAL A 14 -8.71 -10.50 1.81
CA VAL A 14 -8.75 -11.14 0.50
C VAL A 14 -7.74 -12.29 0.46
N ASP A 15 -8.08 -13.35 -0.27
CA ASP A 15 -7.17 -14.47 -0.53
C ASP A 15 -6.12 -14.13 -1.61
N ASP A 16 -6.43 -13.16 -2.47
CA ASP A 16 -5.57 -12.71 -3.57
C ASP A 16 -5.43 -11.18 -3.58
N ALA A 17 -4.24 -10.68 -3.27
CA ALA A 17 -3.91 -9.26 -3.34
C ALA A 17 -3.99 -8.71 -4.78
N ALA A 18 -3.73 -9.55 -5.80
CA ALA A 18 -3.80 -9.13 -7.20
C ALA A 18 -5.23 -8.74 -7.60
N ALA A 19 -6.26 -9.36 -7.00
CA ALA A 19 -7.65 -8.96 -7.23
C ALA A 19 -7.91 -7.51 -6.76
N VAL A 20 -7.35 -7.10 -5.62
CA VAL A 20 -7.46 -5.72 -5.14
C VAL A 20 -6.72 -4.77 -6.07
N LEU A 21 -5.49 -5.13 -6.47
CA LEU A 21 -4.70 -4.32 -7.40
C LEU A 21 -5.45 -4.10 -8.72
N ARG A 22 -5.96 -5.15 -9.36
CA ARG A 22 -6.75 -5.03 -10.59
C ARG A 22 -7.91 -4.05 -10.44
N THR A 23 -8.65 -4.12 -9.32
CA THR A 23 -9.76 -3.21 -9.08
C THR A 23 -9.33 -1.75 -8.94
N VAL A 24 -8.26 -1.45 -8.19
CA VAL A 24 -7.84 -0.05 -8.00
C VAL A 24 -7.19 0.54 -9.24
N LEU A 25 -6.58 -0.29 -10.09
CA LEU A 25 -6.09 0.10 -11.40
C LEU A 25 -7.26 0.46 -12.35
N ASP A 26 -8.29 -0.39 -12.41
CA ASP A 26 -9.49 -0.18 -13.25
C ASP A 26 -10.30 1.05 -12.82
N GLU A 27 -10.32 1.34 -11.52
CA GLU A 27 -11.02 2.50 -10.96
C GLU A 27 -10.20 3.79 -10.94
N GLU A 28 -9.00 3.79 -11.53
CA GLU A 28 -8.11 4.95 -11.60
C GLU A 28 -7.85 5.57 -10.21
N LEU A 29 -7.55 4.73 -9.21
CA LEU A 29 -7.35 5.20 -7.83
C LEU A 29 -6.26 6.28 -7.76
N THR A 30 -6.60 7.40 -7.12
CA THR A 30 -5.63 8.36 -6.58
C THR A 30 -5.62 8.26 -5.05
N GLY A 31 -4.56 7.67 -4.50
CA GLY A 31 -4.51 7.25 -3.11
C GLY A 31 -3.49 6.17 -2.84
N TYR A 32 -3.79 5.28 -1.90
CA TYR A 32 -2.91 4.17 -1.57
C TYR A 32 -3.67 2.97 -1.02
N VAL A 33 -3.06 1.80 -1.18
CA VAL A 33 -3.53 0.54 -0.60
C VAL A 33 -2.54 0.10 0.45
N VAL A 34 -3.06 -0.29 1.61
CA VAL A 34 -2.28 -0.92 2.69
C VAL A 34 -2.60 -2.41 2.71
N PHE A 35 -1.57 -3.23 2.62
CA PHE A 35 -1.61 -4.69 2.73
C PHE A 35 -1.04 -5.11 4.08
N GLU A 36 -1.84 -5.79 4.89
CA GLU A 36 -1.42 -6.38 6.16
C GLU A 36 -1.59 -7.91 6.06
N PRO A 37 -0.50 -8.68 5.84
CA PRO A 37 -0.56 -10.14 5.83
C PRO A 37 -1.10 -10.67 7.16
N GLN A 38 -1.92 -11.71 7.12
CA GLN A 38 -2.54 -12.24 8.34
C GLN A 38 -1.49 -12.80 9.33
N ASP A 39 -0.39 -13.38 8.83
CA ASP A 39 0.68 -13.89 9.69
C ASP A 39 1.40 -12.77 10.46
N ALA A 40 1.52 -11.58 9.88
CA ALA A 40 2.08 -10.41 10.56
C ALA A 40 1.17 -9.96 11.73
N LEU A 41 -0.15 -10.00 11.54
CA LEU A 41 -1.12 -9.68 12.61
C LEU A 41 -1.03 -10.67 13.79
N LEU A 42 -0.74 -11.94 13.52
CA LEU A 42 -0.62 -12.98 14.55
C LEU A 42 0.67 -12.88 15.36
N LEU A 43 1.75 -12.40 14.74
CA LEU A 43 3.07 -12.26 15.37
C LEU A 43 3.25 -10.91 16.09
N GLY A 44 2.27 -10.00 16.00
CA GLY A 44 2.40 -8.63 16.49
C GLY A 44 3.36 -7.78 15.65
N GLU A 45 3.74 -8.28 14.48
CA GLU A 45 4.61 -7.61 13.53
C GLU A 45 3.79 -6.61 12.71
N THR A 46 4.35 -5.42 12.52
CA THR A 46 3.67 -4.31 11.83
C THR A 46 4.07 -4.26 10.36
N THR A 47 4.33 -5.41 9.74
CA THR A 47 4.69 -5.45 8.32
C THR A 47 3.47 -5.02 7.52
N ARG A 48 3.53 -3.80 7.00
CA ARG A 48 2.52 -3.24 6.11
C ARG A 48 3.20 -2.99 4.78
N GLY A 49 2.63 -3.56 3.73
CA GLY A 49 2.93 -3.12 2.39
C GLY A 49 2.08 -1.91 2.06
N VAL A 50 2.68 -0.82 1.59
CA VAL A 50 1.93 0.33 1.07
C VAL A 50 2.22 0.47 -0.41
N VAL A 51 1.17 0.54 -1.23
CA VAL A 51 1.28 0.86 -2.65
C VAL A 51 0.51 2.14 -2.92
N THR A 52 1.16 3.18 -3.44
CA THR A 52 0.53 4.45 -3.82
C THR A 52 0.19 4.47 -5.30
N PHE A 53 -0.90 5.16 -5.63
CA PHE A 53 -1.45 5.26 -6.98
C PHE A 53 -1.79 6.70 -7.32
N GLU A 54 -1.49 7.12 -8.55
CA GLU A 54 -1.94 8.38 -9.15
C GLU A 54 -2.69 8.03 -10.44
N ASP A 55 -3.99 8.34 -10.48
CA ASP A 55 -4.88 8.07 -11.61
C ASP A 55 -4.79 6.61 -12.09
N GLY A 56 -4.75 5.67 -11.14
CA GLY A 56 -4.61 4.24 -11.41
C GLY A 56 -3.20 3.78 -11.75
N VAL A 57 -2.21 4.66 -11.78
CA VAL A 57 -0.80 4.29 -12.03
C VAL A 57 -0.09 4.04 -10.69
N PRO A 58 0.44 2.83 -10.42
CA PRO A 58 1.27 2.60 -9.24
C PRO A 58 2.53 3.45 -9.30
N VAL A 59 2.79 4.25 -8.27
CA VAL A 59 3.97 5.13 -8.26
C VAL A 59 5.02 4.72 -7.24
N LEU A 60 4.61 4.06 -6.16
CA LEU A 60 5.55 3.54 -5.17
C LEU A 60 4.99 2.33 -4.42
N ALA A 61 5.82 1.31 -4.25
CA ALA A 61 5.67 0.29 -3.23
C ALA A 61 6.62 0.58 -2.06
N TYR A 62 6.16 0.44 -0.83
CA TYR A 62 6.93 0.74 0.37
C TYR A 62 6.68 -0.31 1.45
N ASP A 63 7.77 -0.83 2.00
CA ASP A 63 7.77 -1.72 3.16
C ASP A 63 7.91 -0.88 4.43
N THR A 64 6.89 -0.90 5.28
CA THR A 64 6.91 -0.09 6.52
C THR A 64 7.82 -0.60 7.60
N GLU A 65 8.20 -1.87 7.56
CA GLU A 65 9.08 -2.48 8.54
C GLU A 65 10.54 -2.18 8.21
N ARG A 66 10.91 -2.36 6.93
CA ARG A 66 12.28 -2.14 6.45
C ARG A 66 12.57 -0.68 6.09
N GLU A 67 11.52 0.13 6.01
CA GLU A 67 11.58 1.53 5.57
C GLU A 67 12.25 1.71 4.18
N VAL A 68 12.00 0.77 3.26
CA VAL A 68 12.52 0.78 1.89
C VAL A 68 11.40 0.89 0.86
N GLY A 69 11.67 1.63 -0.22
CA GLY A 69 10.74 1.86 -1.31
C GLY A 69 11.12 1.12 -2.60
N GLY A 70 10.25 1.21 -3.61
CA GLY A 70 10.49 0.67 -4.94
C GLY A 70 10.41 -0.85 -4.99
N ARG A 71 11.30 -1.48 -5.75
CA ARG A 71 11.33 -2.94 -5.91
C ARG A 71 11.57 -3.65 -4.57
N ASP A 72 12.53 -3.18 -3.79
CA ASP A 72 12.89 -3.78 -2.50
C ASP A 72 11.73 -3.69 -1.51
N GLY A 73 11.01 -2.55 -1.55
CA GLY A 73 9.76 -2.38 -0.81
C GLY A 73 8.71 -3.44 -1.20
N LEU A 74 8.50 -3.66 -2.49
CA LEU A 74 7.54 -4.65 -2.99
C LEU A 74 7.89 -6.08 -2.57
N GLU A 75 9.17 -6.46 -2.63
CA GLU A 75 9.63 -7.80 -2.24
C GLU A 75 9.35 -8.09 -0.76
N GLY A 76 9.40 -7.06 0.10
CA GLY A 76 9.18 -7.19 1.54
C GLY A 76 7.77 -7.63 1.97
N PHE A 77 6.75 -7.44 1.11
CA PHE A 77 5.35 -7.78 1.42
C PHE A 77 4.63 -8.56 0.30
N ALA A 78 5.37 -9.09 -0.68
CA ALA A 78 4.85 -9.99 -1.72
C ALA A 78 4.58 -11.40 -1.16
N VAL A 79 3.79 -11.48 -0.08
CA VAL A 79 3.47 -12.72 0.64
C VAL A 79 2.22 -13.35 0.06
N THR A 80 2.26 -14.66 -0.15
CA THR A 80 1.10 -15.46 -0.58
C THR A 80 0.23 -15.80 0.62
N GLY A 81 -1.08 -15.55 0.53
CA GLY A 81 -2.05 -15.93 1.54
C GLY A 81 -3.03 -14.81 1.89
N PRO A 82 -4.01 -15.09 2.77
CA PRO A 82 -4.99 -14.11 3.18
C PRO A 82 -4.34 -12.83 3.71
N THR A 83 -4.74 -11.71 3.14
CA THR A 83 -4.19 -10.40 3.47
C THR A 83 -5.33 -9.42 3.67
N ARG A 84 -5.25 -8.61 4.72
CA ARG A 84 -6.15 -7.47 4.86
C ARG A 84 -5.68 -6.37 3.91
N ALA A 85 -6.56 -5.96 3.02
CA ALA A 85 -6.34 -4.84 2.13
C ALA A 85 -7.25 -3.68 2.50
N ALA A 86 -6.65 -2.53 2.81
CA ALA A 86 -7.35 -1.27 3.02
C ALA A 86 -7.06 -0.33 1.84
N VAL A 87 -8.11 0.17 1.19
CA VAL A 87 -8.02 1.15 0.09
C VAL A 87 -8.37 2.52 0.64
N ILE A 88 -7.46 3.47 0.47
CA ILE A 88 -7.57 4.82 0.99
C ILE A 88 -7.46 5.81 -0.17
N ILE A 89 -8.44 6.71 -0.29
CA ILE A 89 -8.41 7.81 -1.27
C ILE A 89 -7.64 8.98 -0.67
N SER A 90 -6.75 9.60 -1.45
CA SER A 90 -6.03 10.79 -0.98
C SER A 90 -6.95 12.01 -0.96
N VAL A 91 -6.93 12.79 0.13
CA VAL A 91 -7.70 14.05 0.26
C VAL A 91 -6.87 15.31 -0.06
N ALA A 92 -5.57 15.14 -0.28
CA ALA A 92 -4.66 16.15 -0.81
C ALA A 92 -3.83 15.48 -1.91
N GLY A 93 -3.44 16.20 -2.97
CA GLY A 93 -2.55 15.64 -4.00
C GLY A 93 -1.36 14.92 -3.35
N LEU A 94 -1.06 13.70 -3.80
CA LEU A 94 -0.05 12.83 -3.20
C LEU A 94 1.33 13.52 -3.28
N SER A 95 1.68 14.26 -2.23
CA SER A 95 3.02 14.84 -2.11
C SER A 95 3.90 13.79 -1.47
N TYR A 96 4.79 13.18 -2.26
CA TYR A 96 5.82 12.22 -1.83
C TYR A 96 6.62 12.69 -0.60
N LEU A 97 6.74 14.02 -0.44
CA LEU A 97 7.36 14.69 0.71
C LEU A 97 6.71 14.36 2.07
N GLY A 98 5.41 14.05 2.11
CA GLY A 98 4.71 13.70 3.36
C GLY A 98 5.08 12.33 3.91
N LEU A 99 5.69 11.48 3.08
CA LEU A 99 6.05 10.11 3.41
C LEU A 99 7.54 9.94 3.78
N GLY A 100 8.37 10.98 3.63
CA GLY A 100 9.81 10.89 3.89
C GLY A 100 10.60 10.12 2.83
N ILE A 101 9.99 9.84 1.68
CA ILE A 101 10.54 9.07 0.57
C ILE A 101 10.94 10.04 -0.54
N THR A 102 12.21 9.97 -0.92
CA THR A 102 12.74 10.69 -2.07
C THR A 102 12.23 10.01 -3.34
N ALA A 103 11.73 10.78 -4.32
CA ALA A 103 11.32 10.22 -5.60
C ALA A 103 12.51 9.45 -6.24
N PRO A 104 12.28 8.27 -6.83
CA PRO A 104 13.33 7.61 -7.60
C PRO A 104 13.76 8.52 -8.75
N THR A 105 15.07 8.71 -8.89
CA THR A 105 15.69 9.48 -9.99
C THR A 105 15.63 8.71 -11.30
#